data_AF-N9N3G5-F1
#
_entry.id   AF-N9N3G5-F1
#
_cell.length_a   1.000
_cell.length_b   1.000
_cell.length_c   1.000
_cell.angle_alpha   90.00
_cell.angle_beta   90.00
_cell.angle_gamma   90.00
#
_symmetry.space_group_name_H-M   'P 1'
#
loop_
_entity.id
_entity.type
_entity.pdbx_description
1 polymer ?
#
loop_
_entity_poly.entity_id
_entity_poly.type
_entity_poly.pdbx_seq_one_letter_code
_entity_poly.pdbx_strand_id
1 'polypeptide(L)'
;MKYKKNTTLKSLFLAPVPLLFFMAVVFILLNSEFKLSSIFTVIAGHILVYLAYCLLAVPLSFLLSLLLNHYQYLNFFTICLSALIMAVPFLFF
;
A
#
# COMPACT_ATOMS: atom_id res chain seq x y z
N MET A 1 -23.16 -2.32 -8.30
CA MET A 1 -21.85 -2.33 -7.60
C MET A 1 -22.09 -2.73 -6.17
N LYS A 2 -21.48 -3.83 -5.70
CA LYS A 2 -21.73 -4.35 -4.34
C LYS A 2 -21.13 -3.47 -3.23
N TYR A 3 -20.09 -2.70 -3.56
CA TYR A 3 -19.42 -1.73 -2.69
C TYR A 3 -19.49 -0.32 -3.28
N LYS A 4 -19.60 0.71 -2.41
CA LYS A 4 -19.50 2.12 -2.83
C LYS A 4 -18.07 2.41 -3.30
N LYS A 5 -17.92 3.10 -4.45
CA LYS A 5 -16.61 3.54 -5.00
C LYS A 5 -15.72 4.22 -3.96
N ASN A 6 -16.32 5.05 -3.10
CA ASN A 6 -15.60 5.79 -2.07
C ASN A 6 -15.01 4.88 -0.98
N THR A 7 -15.66 3.75 -0.69
CA THR A 7 -15.18 2.75 0.28
C THR A 7 -14.00 1.96 -0.30
N THR A 8 -14.07 1.58 -1.58
CA THR A 8 -12.99 0.88 -2.28
C THR A 8 -11.72 1.75 -2.39
N LEU A 9 -11.88 3.05 -2.69
CA LEU A 9 -10.75 3.99 -2.71
C LEU A 9 -10.13 4.14 -1.31
N LYS A 10 -10.95 4.37 -0.28
CA LYS A 10 -10.46 4.49 1.10
C LYS A 10 -9.72 3.23 1.56
N SER A 11 -10.20 2.03 1.22
CA SER A 11 -9.50 0.80 1.60
C SER A 11 -8.18 0.63 0.86
N LEU A 12 -8.10 1.03 -0.43
CA LEU A 12 -6.86 1.00 -1.21
C LEU A 12 -5.77 1.90 -0.61
N PHE A 13 -6.13 3.12 -0.21
CA PHE A 13 -5.19 4.04 0.43
C PHE A 13 -4.69 3.56 1.80
N LEU A 14 -5.56 2.83 2.53
CA LEU A 14 -5.25 2.35 3.87
C LEU A 14 -4.50 1.01 3.87
N ALA A 15 -4.62 0.21 2.81
CA ALA A 15 -4.01 -1.11 2.70
C ALA A 15 -2.48 -1.15 2.96
N PRO A 16 -1.64 -0.26 2.39
CA PRO A 16 -0.19 -0.32 2.57
C PRO A 16 0.29 0.34 3.87
N VAL A 17 -0.52 1.17 4.53
CA VAL A 17 -0.09 2.01 5.68
C VAL A 17 0.39 1.16 6.87
N PRO A 18 -0.34 0.13 7.33
CA PRO A 18 0.12 -0.71 8.44
C PRO A 18 1.42 -1.46 8.10
N LEU A 19 1.55 -1.88 6.85
CA LEU A 19 2.69 -2.65 6.38
C LEU A 19 3.96 -1.76 6.30
N LEU A 20 3.83 -0.56 5.74
CA LEU A 20 4.91 0.44 5.71
C LEU A 20 5.35 0.85 7.11
N PHE A 21 4.40 1.03 8.03
CA PHE A 21 4.72 1.32 9.43
C PHE A 21 5.53 0.18 10.08
N PHE A 22 5.10 -1.06 9.86
CA PHE A 22 5.81 -2.23 10.39
C PHE A 22 7.22 -2.37 9.81
N MET A 23 7.38 -2.17 8.50
CA MET A 23 8.69 -2.21 7.83
C MET A 23 9.62 -1.11 8.34
N ALA A 24 9.13 0.11 8.57
CA ALA A 24 9.92 1.20 9.14
C ALA A 24 10.42 0.86 10.56
N VAL A 25 9.56 0.30 11.40
CA VAL A 25 9.92 -0.11 12.77
C VAL A 25 10.98 -1.23 12.73
N VAL A 26 10.78 -2.25 11.90
CA VAL A 26 11.73 -3.36 11.73
C VAL A 26 13.08 -2.87 11.21
N PHE A 27 13.10 -1.95 10.25
CA PHE A 27 14.33 -1.39 9.69
C PHE A 27 15.15 -0.63 10.75
N ILE A 28 14.48 0.18 11.59
CA ILE A 28 15.13 0.90 12.69
C ILE A 28 15.70 -0.09 13.73
N LEU A 29 14.94 -1.12 14.10
CA LEU A 29 15.35 -2.15 15.05
C LEU A 29 16.56 -2.95 14.56
N LEU A 30 16.53 -3.44 13.32
CA LEU A 30 17.60 -4.26 12.75
C LEU A 30 18.88 -3.46 12.54
N ASN A 31 18.77 -2.20 12.11
CA ASN A 31 19.95 -1.41 11.79
C ASN A 31 20.58 -0.76 13.03
N SER A 32 19.93 -0.77 14.20
CA SER A 32 20.42 -0.21 15.49
C SER A 32 20.96 1.24 15.42
N GLU A 33 20.67 1.95 14.33
CA GLU A 33 21.14 3.31 14.04
C GLU A 33 20.04 4.29 14.43
N PHE A 34 19.96 4.60 15.73
CA PHE A 34 19.03 5.60 16.30
C PHE A 34 19.46 7.06 16.03
N LYS A 35 20.41 7.30 15.11
CA LYS A 35 20.79 8.65 14.71
C LYS A 35 19.57 9.33 14.06
N LEU A 36 19.27 10.56 14.51
CA LEU A 36 18.15 11.36 13.99
C LEU A 36 18.19 11.51 12.45
N SER A 37 19.39 11.64 11.88
CA SER A 37 19.58 11.71 10.43
C SER A 37 19.13 10.44 9.71
N SER A 38 19.47 9.27 10.25
CA SER A 38 19.09 7.96 9.71
C SER A 38 17.57 7.77 9.73
N ILE A 39 16.94 8.11 10.86
CA ILE A 39 15.49 8.06 11.03
C ILE A 39 14.79 8.95 9.99
N PHE A 40 15.31 10.16 9.76
CA PHE A 40 14.75 11.08 8.77
C PHE A 40 14.84 10.53 7.34
N THR A 41 15.99 9.93 6.95
CA THR A 41 16.12 9.26 5.65
C THR A 41 15.19 8.07 5.49
N VAL A 42 14.98 7.27 6.53
CA VAL A 42 14.05 6.13 6.50
C VAL A 42 12.62 6.60 6.31
N ILE A 43 12.20 7.64 7.05
CA ILE A 43 10.87 8.24 6.91
C ILE A 43 10.69 8.83 5.51
N ALA A 44 11.67 9.58 5.01
CA ALA A 44 11.62 10.16 3.66
C ALA A 44 11.51 9.08 2.57
N GLY A 45 12.27 7.98 2.71
CA GLY A 45 12.17 6.82 1.82
C GLY A 45 10.78 6.18 1.84
N HIS A 46 10.22 5.92 3.03
CA HIS A 46 8.88 5.35 3.17
C HIS A 46 7.79 6.25 2.60
N ILE A 47 7.91 7.57 2.75
CA ILE A 47 6.98 8.54 2.14
C ILE A 47 7.09 8.49 0.61
N LEU A 48 8.30 8.40 0.05
CA LEU A 48 8.51 8.31 -1.39
C LEU A 48 7.91 7.02 -1.97
N VAL A 49 8.14 5.89 -1.30
CA VAL A 49 7.55 4.59 -1.66
C VAL A 49 6.02 4.65 -1.59
N TYR A 50 5.46 5.26 -0.53
CA TYR A 50 4.01 5.45 -0.40
C TYR A 50 3.44 6.34 -1.51
N LEU A 51 4.15 7.40 -1.91
CA LEU A 51 3.75 8.27 -3.00
C LEU A 51 3.72 7.51 -4.34
N ALA A 52 4.75 6.72 -4.61
CA ALA A 52 4.82 5.87 -5.81
C ALA A 52 3.67 4.85 -5.83
N TYR A 53 3.37 4.23 -4.68
CA TYR A 53 2.22 3.34 -4.53
C TYR A 53 0.89 4.06 -4.83
N CYS A 54 0.69 5.27 -4.29
CA CYS A 54 -0.52 6.06 -4.53
C CYS A 54 -0.71 6.44 -6.00
N LEU A 55 0.38 6.72 -6.72
CA LEU A 55 0.34 7.12 -8.12
C LEU A 55 0.13 5.94 -9.08
N LEU A 56 0.75 4.79 -8.81
CA LEU A 56 0.73 3.65 -9.74
C LEU A 56 -0.21 2.53 -9.28
N ALA A 57 -0.05 2.05 -8.05
CA ALA A 57 -0.76 0.88 -7.57
C ALA A 57 -2.24 1.16 -7.28
N VAL A 58 -2.58 2.32 -6.69
CA VAL A 58 -3.97 2.68 -6.39
C VAL A 58 -4.85 2.73 -7.65
N PRO A 59 -4.51 3.47 -8.73
CA PRO A 59 -5.36 3.49 -9.93
C PRO A 59 -5.45 2.11 -10.62
N LEU A 60 -4.36 1.33 -10.63
CA LEU A 60 -4.36 -0.03 -11.19
C LEU A 60 -5.23 -1.00 -10.40
N SER A 61 -5.10 -1.03 -9.07
CA SER A 61 -5.94 -1.85 -8.19
C SER A 61 -7.40 -1.38 -8.20
N PHE A 62 -7.66 -0.10 -8.44
CA PHE A 62 -9.02 0.42 -8.64
C PHE A 62 -9.65 -0.08 -9.95
N LEU A 63 -8.88 -0.06 -11.05
CA LEU A 63 -9.28 -0.64 -12.34
C LEU A 63 -9.58 -2.14 -12.22
N LEU A 64 -8.70 -2.89 -11.55
CA LEU A 64 -8.91 -4.31 -11.24
C LEU A 64 -10.18 -4.52 -10.41
N SER A 65 -10.40 -3.72 -9.36
CA SER A 65 -11.62 -3.77 -8.57
C SER A 65 -12.87 -3.51 -9.43
N LEU A 66 -12.82 -2.57 -10.36
CA LEU A 66 -13.92 -2.28 -11.27
C LEU A 66 -14.23 -3.50 -12.17
N LEU A 67 -13.19 -4.17 -12.67
CA LEU A 67 -13.28 -5.39 -13.47
C LEU A 67 -13.84 -6.57 -12.64
N LEU A 68 -13.32 -6.83 -11.45
CA LEU A 68 -13.80 -7.89 -10.54
C LEU A 68 -15.27 -7.66 -10.10
N ASN A 69 -15.69 -6.40 -9.96
CA ASN A 69 -17.09 -6.07 -9.67
C ASN A 69 -18.01 -6.38 -10.86
N HIS A 70 -17.53 -6.33 -12.11
CA HIS A 70 -18.30 -6.77 -13.27
C HIS A 70 -18.57 -8.27 -13.22
N TYR A 71 -17.57 -9.07 -12.83
CA TYR A 71 -17.70 -10.52 -12.66
C TYR A 71 -18.33 -10.96 -11.32
N GLN A 72 -18.85 -10.03 -10.50
CA GLN A 72 -19.43 -10.28 -9.17
C GLN A 72 -18.49 -10.95 -8.13
N TYR A 73 -17.19 -11.10 -8.42
CA TYR A 73 -16.18 -11.65 -7.51
C TYR A 73 -15.54 -10.60 -6.58
N LEU A 74 -16.00 -9.35 -6.63
CA LEU A 74 -15.46 -8.29 -5.78
C LEU A 74 -15.77 -8.58 -4.30
N ASN A 75 -14.72 -8.85 -3.55
CA ASN A 75 -14.76 -9.01 -2.11
C ASN A 75 -13.65 -8.16 -1.47
N PHE A 76 -13.79 -7.85 -0.18
CA PHE A 76 -12.79 -7.07 0.56
C PHE A 76 -11.38 -7.70 0.43
N PHE A 77 -11.32 -9.03 0.48
CA PHE A 77 -10.07 -9.78 0.33
C PHE A 77 -9.44 -9.63 -1.05
N THR A 78 -10.21 -9.68 -2.13
CA THR A 78 -9.71 -9.50 -3.50
C THR A 78 -9.21 -8.08 -3.75
N ILE A 79 -9.84 -7.08 -3.13
CA ILE A 79 -9.38 -5.69 -3.16
C ILE A 79 -8.00 -5.60 -2.47
N CYS A 80 -7.86 -6.12 -1.25
CA CYS A 80 -6.57 -6.15 -0.54
C CYS A 80 -5.50 -6.95 -1.30
N LEU A 81 -5.84 -8.11 -1.88
CA LEU A 81 -4.88 -8.94 -2.61
C LEU A 81 -4.39 -8.22 -3.88
N SER A 82 -5.29 -7.59 -4.63
CA SER A 82 -4.92 -6.79 -5.81
C SER A 82 -4.05 -5.60 -5.44
N ALA A 83 -4.30 -4.96 -4.31
CA ALA A 83 -3.48 -3.89 -3.76
C ALA A 83 -2.09 -4.40 -3.34
N LEU A 84 -2.03 -5.56 -2.68
CA LEU A 84 -0.79 -6.18 -2.22
C LEU A 84 0.09 -6.62 -3.39
N ILE A 85 -0.48 -7.31 -4.39
CA ILE A 85 0.25 -7.77 -5.59
C ILE A 85 0.88 -6.58 -6.32
N MET A 86 0.15 -5.48 -6.46
CA MET A 86 0.67 -4.26 -7.08
C MET A 86 1.68 -3.52 -6.18
N ALA A 87 1.62 -3.73 -4.85
CA ALA A 87 2.58 -3.18 -3.89
C ALA A 87 3.90 -3.98 -3.82
N VAL A 88 3.90 -5.27 -4.16
CA VAL A 88 5.10 -6.14 -4.08
C VAL A 88 6.37 -5.49 -4.65
N PRO A 89 6.38 -4.93 -5.87
CA PRO A 89 7.59 -4.31 -6.42
C PRO A 89 8.06 -3.08 -5.63
N PHE A 90 7.17 -2.42 -4.89
CA PHE A 90 7.49 -1.26 -4.06
C PHE A 90 7.91 -1.64 -2.63
N LEU A 91 7.52 -2.82 -2.15
CA LEU A 91 7.84 -3.32 -0.81
C LEU A 91 9.22 -3.97 -0.70
N PHE A 92 9.81 -4.32 -1.83
CA PHE A 92 11.14 -4.94 -1.92
C PHE A 92 12.25 -3.91 -2.16
N PHE A 93 11.92 -2.62 -2.18
CA PHE A 93 12.84 -1.49 -2.35
C PHE A 93 12.91 -0.69 -1.05
#